data_AF-A0A2T0R750-F1
#
_entry.id   AF-A0A2T0R750-F1
#
_cell.length_a   1.000
_cell.length_b   1.000
_cell.length_c   1.000
_cell.angle_alpha   90.00
_cell.angle_beta   90.00
_cell.angle_gamma   90.00
#
_symmetry.space_group_name_H-M   'P 1'
#
loop_
_entity.id
_entity.type
_entity.pdbx_description
1 polymer ?
#
loop_
_entity_poly.entity_id
_entity_poly.type
_entity_poly.pdbx_seq_one_letter_code
_entity_poly.pdbx_strand_id
1 'polypeptide(L)'
;MPGPRPRPAGRHPDPWRARLGWSRSSGRSWNASATMSRRGGQRDSRPILDKPPDMSGVPGFMNTLPIAAPTTPPPGMSITVTILVAVISSGVVAAFVNAVSSGMRANANARRDRYAQAVRYLVAWGEYPYRIRRRTDDEPKTLSTLAARGHALQEQRAEVAGWIAGESRALSKIFNECARDVSAIVTPACAEAWNSAPLTKGSDMNLGGFGPRGVDIIVARMERACRYRFGIRRLMWSGLVMRRLREWQHMTPSQPQSTIGQKAAIEVEARTVPATGHKNSEPNHERNAA
;
A
#
# COMPACT_ATOMS: atom_id res chain seq x y z
N MET A 1 -43.70 -36.93 25.82
CA MET A 1 -43.11 -36.86 24.47
C MET A 1 -43.05 -35.40 24.03
N PRO A 2 -41.90 -34.72 24.08
CA PRO A 2 -41.81 -33.32 23.64
C PRO A 2 -41.77 -33.27 22.11
N GLY A 3 -42.62 -32.41 21.53
CA GLY A 3 -42.73 -32.24 20.08
C GLY A 3 -41.52 -31.56 19.42
N PRO A 4 -41.34 -31.73 18.10
CA PRO A 4 -40.18 -31.22 17.38
C PRO A 4 -40.17 -29.69 17.35
N ARG A 5 -39.01 -29.11 17.70
CA ARG A 5 -38.81 -27.65 17.64
C ARG A 5 -38.74 -27.17 16.18
N PRO A 6 -39.31 -26.00 15.86
CA PRO A 6 -39.25 -25.42 14.53
C PRO A 6 -37.81 -25.06 14.15
N ARG A 7 -37.42 -25.38 12.92
CA ARG A 7 -36.12 -25.00 12.34
C ARG A 7 -36.08 -23.50 12.09
N PRO A 8 -34.99 -22.79 12.43
CA PRO A 8 -34.84 -21.37 12.12
C PRO A 8 -34.78 -21.17 10.60
N ALA A 9 -35.53 -20.16 10.13
CA ALA A 9 -35.56 -19.76 8.73
C ALA A 9 -34.14 -19.45 8.24
N GLY A 10 -33.76 -20.08 7.12
CA GLY A 10 -32.44 -19.94 6.51
C GLY A 10 -32.14 -18.48 6.17
N ARG A 11 -31.03 -17.97 6.72
CA ARG A 11 -30.50 -16.64 6.39
C ARG A 11 -30.09 -16.65 4.92
N HIS A 12 -30.81 -15.90 4.09
CA HIS A 12 -30.55 -15.78 2.65
C HIS A 12 -29.11 -15.31 2.42
N PRO A 13 -28.30 -15.98 1.59
CA PRO A 13 -26.95 -15.53 1.27
C PRO A 13 -27.03 -14.20 0.51
N ASP A 14 -26.27 -13.23 1.01
CA ASP A 14 -26.20 -11.86 0.51
C ASP A 14 -25.56 -11.86 -0.91
N PRO A 15 -26.30 -11.49 -1.98
CA PRO A 15 -25.92 -11.77 -3.37
C PRO A 15 -24.64 -11.05 -3.83
N TRP A 16 -24.23 -9.99 -3.14
CA TRP A 16 -23.02 -9.24 -3.49
C TRP A 16 -21.72 -9.91 -3.00
N ARG A 17 -21.77 -10.78 -1.97
CA ARG A 17 -20.57 -11.47 -1.45
C ARG A 17 -20.02 -12.52 -2.42
N ALA A 18 -20.88 -13.14 -3.22
CA ALA A 18 -20.49 -14.14 -4.21
C ALA A 18 -19.88 -13.50 -5.48
N ARG A 19 -20.29 -12.27 -5.83
CA ARG A 19 -19.94 -11.66 -7.11
C ARG A 19 -18.58 -10.97 -7.14
N LEU A 20 -18.05 -10.56 -5.99
CA LEU A 20 -16.77 -9.84 -5.91
C LEU A 20 -15.55 -10.74 -5.67
N GLY A 21 -15.71 -12.05 -5.43
CA GLY A 21 -14.57 -12.96 -5.25
C GLY A 21 -13.73 -12.69 -3.99
N TRP A 22 -14.27 -11.96 -3.01
CA TRP A 22 -13.63 -11.72 -1.71
C TRP A 22 -13.75 -12.97 -0.82
N SER A 23 -13.08 -14.05 -1.21
CA SER A 23 -12.91 -15.22 -0.36
C SER A 23 -11.91 -14.90 0.76
N ARG A 24 -12.24 -15.27 2.00
CA ARG A 24 -11.30 -15.30 3.13
C ARG A 24 -10.21 -16.35 2.85
N SER A 25 -9.21 -16.04 2.02
CA SER A 25 -7.98 -16.84 1.94
C SER A 25 -6.99 -16.35 2.99
N SER A 26 -7.25 -16.70 4.24
CA SER A 26 -6.21 -16.73 5.27
C SER A 26 -5.15 -17.75 4.88
N GLY A 27 -3.92 -17.30 4.60
CA GLY A 27 -2.72 -18.08 4.92
C GLY A 27 -2.22 -19.12 3.92
N ARG A 28 -2.44 -18.98 2.61
CA ARG A 28 -1.63 -19.75 1.63
C ARG A 28 -0.46 -18.91 1.11
N SER A 29 0.75 -19.41 1.35
CA SER A 29 2.01 -18.89 0.84
C SER A 29 1.95 -18.76 -0.69
N TRP A 30 2.06 -17.53 -1.19
CA TRP A 30 2.30 -17.28 -2.59
C TRP A 30 3.77 -17.58 -2.88
N ASN A 31 4.10 -18.85 -3.12
CA ASN A 31 5.31 -19.22 -3.85
C ASN A 31 5.08 -18.82 -5.30
N ALA A 32 5.40 -17.57 -5.62
CA ALA A 32 5.40 -17.08 -6.99
C ALA A 32 6.67 -17.58 -7.68
N SER A 33 6.56 -18.71 -8.40
CA SER A 33 7.44 -18.98 -9.54
C SER A 33 7.13 -17.92 -10.61
N ALA A 34 7.98 -16.90 -10.68
CA ALA A 34 7.89 -15.84 -11.67
C ALA A 34 8.45 -16.34 -13.00
N THR A 35 7.63 -17.02 -13.79
CA THR A 35 7.86 -17.18 -15.23
C THR A 35 7.40 -15.88 -15.89
N MET A 36 8.35 -14.98 -16.16
CA MET A 36 8.13 -13.77 -16.95
C MET A 36 7.67 -14.13 -18.37
N SER A 37 6.37 -14.04 -18.63
CA SER A 37 5.82 -14.03 -19.99
C SER A 37 5.56 -12.59 -20.42
N ARG A 38 6.44 -12.05 -21.27
CA ARG A 38 6.23 -10.81 -22.02
C ARG A 38 5.06 -10.99 -23.00
N ARG A 39 3.95 -10.29 -22.77
CA ARG A 39 2.91 -9.89 -23.74
C ARG A 39 2.51 -8.47 -23.33
N GLY A 40 2.67 -7.41 -24.11
CA GLY A 40 2.36 -7.27 -25.53
C GLY A 40 0.92 -6.76 -25.64
N GLY A 41 0.71 -5.46 -25.47
CA GLY A 41 -0.61 -4.84 -25.35
C GLY A 41 -0.59 -3.32 -25.53
N GLN A 42 -0.71 -2.91 -26.78
CA GLN A 42 -0.72 -1.60 -27.42
C GLN A 42 -1.90 -0.68 -27.04
N ARG A 43 -1.64 0.64 -26.90
CA ARG A 43 -2.47 1.88 -27.10
C ARG A 43 -1.93 3.00 -26.17
N ASP A 44 -1.81 4.28 -26.50
CA ASP A 44 -2.18 5.11 -27.66
C ASP A 44 -1.25 6.36 -27.68
N SER A 45 -0.84 6.70 -28.90
CA SER A 45 -0.44 7.99 -29.49
C SER A 45 -0.23 9.22 -28.58
N ARG A 46 1.05 9.59 -28.41
CA ARG A 46 1.50 11.00 -28.40
C ARG A 46 2.53 11.20 -29.52
N PRO A 47 2.47 12.31 -30.28
CA PRO A 47 3.44 12.61 -31.32
C PRO A 47 4.73 13.20 -30.74
N ILE A 48 5.77 13.23 -31.57
CA ILE A 48 7.16 13.67 -31.31
C ILE A 48 8.05 12.53 -30.78
N LEU A 49 8.28 11.60 -31.70
CA LEU A 49 9.41 10.69 -31.70
C LEU A 49 10.66 11.49 -32.09
N ASP A 50 11.35 12.05 -31.10
CA ASP A 50 12.77 12.35 -31.26
C ASP A 50 13.47 11.02 -31.51
N LYS A 51 14.00 10.90 -32.73
CA LYS A 51 14.86 9.82 -33.20
C LYS A 51 15.94 9.56 -32.13
N PRO A 52 16.05 8.35 -31.56
CA PRO A 52 17.17 8.06 -30.67
C PRO A 52 18.48 8.26 -31.46
N PRO A 53 19.51 8.87 -30.85
CA PRO A 53 20.81 8.99 -31.51
C PRO A 53 21.30 7.58 -31.87
N ASP A 54 21.67 7.45 -33.13
CA ASP A 54 22.34 6.28 -33.67
C ASP A 54 23.63 6.03 -32.89
N MET A 55 23.61 5.02 -32.03
CA MET A 55 24.75 4.57 -31.22
C MET A 55 25.51 3.43 -31.89
N SER A 56 25.34 3.21 -33.20
CA SER A 56 26.07 2.18 -33.95
C SER A 56 27.55 2.51 -34.22
N GLY A 57 28.05 3.63 -33.68
CA GLY A 57 29.43 4.10 -33.83
C GLY A 57 30.25 4.16 -32.55
N VAL A 58 30.04 3.28 -31.55
CA VAL A 58 30.98 3.16 -30.42
C VAL A 58 32.05 2.10 -30.75
N PRO A 59 33.24 2.49 -31.25
CA PRO A 59 34.32 1.55 -31.50
C PRO A 59 34.74 0.87 -30.19
N GLY A 60 35.06 -0.41 -30.29
CA GLY A 60 35.34 -1.30 -29.17
C GLY A 60 36.41 -0.77 -28.23
N PHE A 61 36.02 -0.51 -26.98
CA PHE A 61 36.95 -0.34 -25.87
C PHE A 61 37.27 -1.71 -25.25
N MET A 62 38.11 -2.48 -25.94
CA MET A 62 38.97 -3.47 -25.27
C MET A 62 40.23 -2.77 -24.78
N ASN A 63 40.13 -2.01 -23.69
CA ASN A 63 41.30 -1.50 -22.98
C ASN A 63 41.55 -2.38 -21.74
N THR A 64 42.28 -3.48 -21.96
CA THR A 64 43.17 -4.03 -20.94
C THR A 64 44.24 -2.98 -20.66
N LEU A 65 44.07 -2.20 -19.58
CA LEU A 65 45.11 -1.28 -19.13
C LEU A 65 46.24 -2.11 -18.45
N PRO A 66 47.47 -2.10 -19.00
CA PRO A 66 48.60 -2.63 -18.26
C PRO A 66 48.83 -1.75 -17.03
N ILE A 67 48.92 -2.38 -15.85
CA ILE A 67 49.38 -1.74 -14.62
C ILE A 67 50.87 -1.46 -14.83
N ALA A 68 51.21 -0.26 -15.32
CA ALA A 68 52.58 0.18 -15.44
C ALA A 68 53.15 0.43 -14.03
N ALA A 69 54.29 -0.20 -13.73
CA ALA A 69 55.06 0.07 -12.52
C ALA A 69 55.43 1.56 -12.45
N PRO A 70 55.56 2.14 -11.23
CA PRO A 70 55.95 3.54 -11.07
C PRO A 70 57.37 3.74 -11.63
N THR A 71 57.47 4.21 -12.87
CA THR A 71 58.74 4.56 -13.51
C THR A 71 59.22 5.88 -12.95
N THR A 72 60.40 5.85 -12.34
CA THR A 72 61.16 7.04 -11.92
C THR A 72 61.26 8.00 -13.10
N PRO A 73 60.87 9.29 -12.94
CA PRO A 73 60.86 10.22 -14.07
C PRO A 73 62.28 10.39 -14.63
N PRO A 74 62.45 10.39 -15.97
CA PRO A 74 63.74 10.66 -16.59
C PRO A 74 64.30 12.01 -16.14
N PRO A 75 65.61 12.09 -15.79
CA PRO A 75 66.25 13.37 -15.50
C PRO A 75 66.22 14.26 -16.75
N GLY A 76 65.64 15.45 -16.61
CA GLY A 76 65.52 16.44 -17.70
C GLY A 76 64.09 16.79 -18.13
N MET A 77 63.07 16.12 -17.58
CA MET A 77 61.67 16.48 -17.85
C MET A 77 61.28 17.74 -17.07
N SER A 78 60.87 18.81 -17.77
CA SER A 78 60.51 20.06 -17.11
C SER A 78 59.29 19.85 -16.19
N ILE A 79 59.32 20.51 -15.02
CA ILE A 79 58.26 20.44 -14.00
C ILE A 79 56.86 20.67 -14.61
N THR A 80 56.77 21.46 -15.68
CA THR A 80 55.55 21.75 -16.42
C THR A 80 54.93 20.51 -17.09
N VAL A 81 55.74 19.59 -17.60
CA VAL A 81 55.27 18.35 -18.26
C VAL A 81 54.76 17.34 -17.23
N THR A 82 55.41 17.25 -16.06
CA THR A 82 54.95 16.39 -14.96
C THR A 82 53.60 16.86 -14.39
N ILE A 83 53.41 18.17 -14.25
CA ILE A 83 52.13 18.76 -13.84
C ILE A 83 51.05 18.48 -14.90
N LEU A 84 51.38 18.61 -16.19
CA LEU A 84 50.41 18.37 -17.28
C LEU A 84 49.92 16.91 -17.33
N VAL A 85 50.81 15.93 -17.14
CA VAL A 85 50.46 14.50 -17.13
C VAL A 85 49.66 14.12 -15.88
N ALA A 86 49.96 14.70 -14.72
CA ALA A 86 49.16 14.54 -13.50
C ALA A 86 47.75 15.16 -13.67
N VAL A 87 47.63 16.29 -14.39
CA VAL A 87 46.34 16.93 -14.68
C VAL A 87 45.50 16.09 -15.66
N ILE A 88 46.09 15.54 -16.72
CA ILE A 88 45.37 14.71 -17.71
C ILE A 88 44.88 13.39 -17.10
N SER A 89 45.67 12.77 -16.21
CA SER A 89 45.25 11.56 -15.48
C SER A 89 44.18 11.86 -14.41
N SER A 90 44.17 13.06 -13.82
CA SER A 90 43.12 13.48 -12.89
C SER A 90 41.74 13.65 -13.53
N GLY A 91 41.69 14.05 -14.81
CA GLY A 91 40.43 14.27 -15.55
C GLY A 91 39.63 12.98 -15.75
N VAL A 92 40.29 11.87 -16.09
CA VAL A 92 39.63 10.57 -16.30
C VAL A 92 39.10 9.99 -14.99
N VAL A 93 39.87 10.10 -13.90
CA VAL A 93 39.43 9.65 -12.57
C VAL A 93 38.25 10.48 -12.08
N ALA A 94 38.28 11.82 -12.25
CA ALA A 94 37.17 12.69 -11.90
C ALA A 94 35.90 12.37 -12.71
N ALA A 95 36.04 12.15 -14.02
CA ALA A 95 34.92 11.75 -14.89
C ALA A 95 34.33 10.39 -14.48
N PHE A 96 35.17 9.41 -14.15
CA PHE A 96 34.73 8.10 -13.67
C PHE A 96 34.02 8.19 -12.32
N VAL A 97 34.58 8.90 -11.34
CA VAL A 97 33.96 9.12 -10.02
C VAL A 97 32.61 9.84 -10.16
N ASN A 98 32.52 10.82 -11.06
CA ASN A 98 31.27 11.52 -11.35
C ASN A 98 30.23 10.60 -12.02
N ALA A 99 30.63 9.77 -12.98
CA ALA A 99 29.74 8.81 -13.64
C ALA A 99 29.17 7.79 -12.64
N VAL A 100 30.02 7.21 -11.80
CA VAL A 100 29.62 6.27 -10.74
C VAL A 100 28.70 6.98 -9.73
N SER A 101 29.06 8.18 -9.29
CA SER A 101 28.25 8.96 -8.35
C SER A 101 26.87 9.31 -8.91
N SER A 102 26.78 9.63 -10.20
CA SER A 102 25.52 9.91 -10.89
C SER A 102 24.62 8.67 -10.95
N GLY A 103 25.18 7.52 -11.35
CA GLY A 103 24.43 6.25 -11.40
C GLY A 103 23.90 5.83 -10.03
N MET A 104 24.69 6.01 -8.96
CA MET A 104 24.25 5.73 -7.59
C MET A 104 23.08 6.61 -7.15
N ARG A 105 23.07 7.90 -7.53
CA ARG A 105 21.98 8.83 -7.24
C ARG A 105 20.71 8.47 -8.02
N ALA A 106 20.82 8.15 -9.29
CA ALA A 106 19.70 7.73 -10.13
C ALA A 106 19.02 6.48 -9.56
N ASN A 107 19.79 5.44 -9.22
CA ASN A 107 19.26 4.23 -8.59
C ASN A 107 18.65 4.49 -7.21
N ALA A 108 19.21 5.41 -6.42
CA ALA A 108 18.62 5.80 -5.15
C ALA A 108 17.28 6.51 -5.31
N ASN A 109 17.14 7.40 -6.31
CA ASN A 109 15.89 8.08 -6.62
C ASN A 109 14.82 7.11 -7.11
N ALA A 110 15.16 6.21 -8.05
CA ALA A 110 14.24 5.19 -8.54
C ALA A 110 13.67 4.32 -7.39
N ARG A 111 14.51 3.92 -6.42
CA ARG A 111 14.03 3.23 -5.22
C ARG A 111 13.10 4.09 -4.37
N ARG A 112 13.44 5.37 -4.13
CA ARG A 112 12.58 6.28 -3.36
C ARG A 112 11.20 6.41 -3.98
N ASP A 113 11.14 6.55 -5.30
CA ASP A 113 9.88 6.65 -6.05
C ASP A 113 9.04 5.38 -5.90
N ARG A 114 9.66 4.20 -5.96
CA ARG A 114 8.97 2.92 -5.76
C ARG A 114 8.43 2.75 -4.33
N TYR A 115 9.14 3.20 -3.30
CA TYR A 115 8.56 3.23 -1.95
C TYR A 115 7.48 4.29 -1.76
N ALA A 116 7.59 5.43 -2.45
CA ALA A 116 6.52 6.42 -2.48
C ALA A 116 5.25 5.84 -3.12
N GLN A 117 5.38 4.99 -4.15
CA GLN A 117 4.24 4.25 -4.72
C GLN A 117 3.56 3.33 -3.68
N ALA A 118 4.32 2.72 -2.77
CA ALA A 118 3.77 1.89 -1.71
C ALA A 118 2.93 2.70 -0.71
N VAL A 119 3.41 3.88 -0.32
CA VAL A 119 2.65 4.82 0.53
C VAL A 119 1.41 5.32 -0.20
N ARG A 120 1.54 5.71 -1.47
CA ARG A 120 0.40 6.12 -2.31
C ARG A 120 -0.66 5.04 -2.42
N TYR A 121 -0.27 3.77 -2.55
CA TYR A 121 -1.20 2.66 -2.54
C TYR A 121 -1.99 2.57 -1.22
N LEU A 122 -1.32 2.64 -0.06
CA LEU A 122 -2.00 2.57 1.24
C LEU A 122 -3.01 3.71 1.41
N VAL A 123 -2.65 4.93 1.01
CA VAL A 123 -3.55 6.10 1.02
C VAL A 123 -4.72 5.90 0.06
N ALA A 124 -4.45 5.50 -1.20
CA ALA A 124 -5.49 5.31 -2.20
C ALA A 124 -6.48 4.19 -1.82
N TRP A 125 -6.00 3.14 -1.14
CA TRP A 125 -6.85 2.09 -0.59
C TRP A 125 -7.71 2.62 0.57
N GLY A 126 -7.12 3.42 1.46
CA GLY A 126 -7.85 4.15 2.51
C GLY A 126 -8.94 5.08 1.97
N GLU A 127 -8.71 5.69 0.80
CA GLU A 127 -9.64 6.62 0.15
C GLU A 127 -10.81 5.94 -0.57
N TYR A 128 -10.63 4.69 -0.99
CA TYR A 128 -11.58 3.96 -1.82
C TYR A 128 -13.04 3.93 -1.28
N PRO A 129 -13.32 3.70 0.03
CA PRO A 129 -14.69 3.73 0.54
C PRO A 129 -15.37 5.10 0.39
N TYR A 130 -14.62 6.20 0.49
CA TYR A 130 -15.18 7.53 0.26
C TYR A 130 -15.56 7.75 -1.21
N ARG A 131 -14.84 7.14 -2.15
CA ARG A 131 -15.17 7.21 -3.59
C ARG A 131 -16.48 6.47 -3.87
N ILE A 132 -16.67 5.29 -3.27
CA ILE A 132 -17.93 4.55 -3.37
C ILE A 132 -19.08 5.34 -2.75
N ARG A 133 -18.85 5.94 -1.57
CA ARG A 133 -19.87 6.71 -0.83
C ARG A 133 -20.33 7.97 -1.57
N ARG A 134 -19.45 8.58 -2.37
CA ARG A 134 -19.71 9.80 -3.15
C ARG A 134 -20.35 9.58 -4.52
N ARG A 135 -20.73 8.35 -4.87
CA ARG A 135 -21.45 8.10 -6.13
C ARG A 135 -22.81 8.81 -6.13
N THR A 136 -23.18 9.36 -7.28
CA THR A 136 -24.42 10.12 -7.49
C THR A 136 -25.56 9.28 -8.05
N ASP A 137 -25.23 8.10 -8.57
CA ASP A 137 -26.14 7.16 -9.19
C ASP A 137 -25.59 5.73 -9.04
N ASP A 138 -26.45 4.75 -9.31
CA ASP A 138 -26.11 3.32 -9.39
C ASP A 138 -26.17 2.82 -10.84
N GLU A 139 -25.92 3.70 -11.82
CA GLU A 139 -25.87 3.29 -13.22
C GLU A 139 -24.75 2.28 -13.47
N PRO A 140 -24.93 1.26 -14.33
CA PRO A 140 -23.92 0.23 -14.59
C PRO A 140 -22.54 0.79 -14.98
N LYS A 141 -22.51 1.96 -15.65
CA LYS A 141 -21.27 2.66 -16.02
C LYS A 141 -20.51 3.20 -14.79
N THR A 142 -21.21 3.78 -13.83
CA THR A 142 -20.63 4.30 -12.59
C THR A 142 -20.10 3.15 -11.73
N LEU A 143 -20.91 2.10 -11.57
CA LEU A 143 -20.53 0.90 -10.82
C LEU A 143 -19.33 0.17 -11.41
N SER A 144 -19.29 0.00 -12.74
CA SER A 144 -18.13 -0.61 -13.42
C SER A 144 -16.86 0.22 -13.30
N THR A 145 -16.97 1.55 -13.34
CA THR A 145 -15.83 2.45 -13.14
C THR A 145 -15.26 2.33 -11.72
N LEU A 146 -16.12 2.28 -10.70
CA LEU A 146 -15.70 2.06 -9.32
C LEU A 146 -15.05 0.67 -9.16
N ALA A 147 -15.67 -0.39 -9.69
CA ALA A 147 -15.11 -1.73 -9.66
C ALA A 147 -13.73 -1.82 -10.34
N ALA A 148 -13.58 -1.22 -11.53
CA ALA A 148 -12.31 -1.15 -12.24
C ALA A 148 -11.23 -0.43 -11.41
N ARG A 149 -11.60 0.64 -10.69
CA ARG A 149 -10.69 1.32 -9.76
C ARG A 149 -10.27 0.41 -8.60
N GLY A 150 -11.19 -0.39 -8.05
CA GLY A 150 -10.87 -1.41 -7.05
C GLY A 150 -9.88 -2.45 -7.56
N HIS A 151 -10.07 -2.96 -8.78
CA HIS A 151 -9.15 -3.90 -9.42
C HIS A 151 -7.77 -3.29 -9.67
N ALA A 152 -7.69 -2.06 -10.17
CA ALA A 152 -6.42 -1.36 -10.36
C ALA A 152 -5.64 -1.23 -9.04
N LEU A 153 -6.31 -1.01 -7.91
CA LEU A 153 -5.66 -0.97 -6.59
C LEU A 153 -5.17 -2.37 -6.17
N GLN A 154 -5.87 -3.45 -6.51
CA GLN A 154 -5.40 -4.82 -6.25
C GLN A 154 -4.16 -5.18 -7.07
N GLU A 155 -4.14 -4.79 -8.35
CA GLU A 155 -2.98 -4.97 -9.23
C GLU A 155 -1.78 -4.15 -8.72
N GLN A 156 -2.01 -2.87 -8.38
CA GLN A 156 -0.98 -2.01 -7.81
C GLN A 156 -0.41 -2.57 -6.50
N ARG A 157 -1.26 -3.18 -5.66
CA ARG A 157 -0.79 -3.87 -4.44
C ARG A 157 0.18 -5.00 -4.79
N ALA A 158 -0.18 -5.85 -5.75
CA ALA A 158 0.63 -6.98 -6.16
C ALA A 158 1.98 -6.52 -6.74
N GLU A 159 1.97 -5.50 -7.60
CA GLU A 159 3.18 -4.89 -8.18
C GLU A 159 4.12 -4.37 -7.07
N VAL A 160 3.60 -3.54 -6.17
CA VAL A 160 4.38 -2.95 -5.06
C VAL A 160 4.90 -4.06 -4.14
N ALA A 161 4.07 -5.05 -3.80
CA ALA A 161 4.47 -6.14 -2.90
C ALA A 161 5.61 -6.97 -3.49
N GLY A 162 5.51 -7.34 -4.77
CA GLY A 162 6.55 -8.09 -5.47
C GLY A 162 7.86 -7.32 -5.57
N TRP A 163 7.79 -6.04 -5.92
CA TRP A 163 8.99 -5.19 -6.00
C TRP A 163 9.68 -5.03 -4.63
N ILE A 164 8.93 -4.70 -3.56
CA ILE A 164 9.49 -4.56 -2.22
C ILE A 164 10.08 -5.89 -1.73
N ALA A 165 9.43 -7.03 -2.03
CA ALA A 165 9.94 -8.34 -1.65
C ALA A 165 11.31 -8.66 -2.29
N GLY A 166 11.51 -8.28 -3.56
CA GLY A 166 12.79 -8.41 -4.24
C GLY A 166 13.88 -7.47 -3.70
N GLU A 167 13.50 -6.28 -3.24
CA GLU A 167 14.45 -5.26 -2.75
C GLU A 167 14.78 -5.41 -1.25
N SER A 168 13.81 -5.70 -0.38
CA SER A 168 14.01 -5.74 1.07
C SER A 168 12.96 -6.59 1.80
N ARG A 169 13.39 -7.74 2.33
CA ARG A 169 12.55 -8.65 3.15
C ARG A 169 11.94 -7.94 4.37
N ALA A 170 12.71 -7.09 5.04
CA ALA A 170 12.24 -6.35 6.22
C ALA A 170 11.12 -5.37 5.88
N LEU A 171 11.28 -4.58 4.81
CA LEU A 171 10.23 -3.66 4.36
C LEU A 171 9.04 -4.39 3.76
N SER A 172 9.26 -5.54 3.11
CA SER A 172 8.17 -6.38 2.61
C SER A 172 7.25 -6.85 3.74
N LYS A 173 7.83 -7.30 4.86
CA LYS A 173 7.06 -7.65 6.06
C LYS A 173 6.23 -6.47 6.58
N ILE A 174 6.86 -5.29 6.75
CA ILE A 174 6.19 -4.09 7.24
C ILE A 174 5.06 -3.64 6.28
N PHE A 175 5.33 -3.64 4.98
CA PHE A 175 4.34 -3.27 3.97
C PHE A 175 3.13 -4.22 4.01
N ASN A 176 3.37 -5.54 4.09
CA ASN A 176 2.30 -6.53 4.15
C ASN A 176 1.46 -6.40 5.42
N GLU A 177 2.09 -6.12 6.58
CA GLU A 177 1.38 -5.81 7.82
C GLU A 177 0.54 -4.55 7.67
N CYS A 178 1.10 -3.44 7.15
CA CYS A 178 0.35 -2.21 6.89
C CYS A 178 -0.83 -2.44 5.92
N ALA A 179 -0.61 -3.12 4.80
CA ALA A 179 -1.66 -3.38 3.81
C ALA A 179 -2.79 -4.25 4.39
N ARG A 180 -2.46 -5.25 5.22
CA ARG A 180 -3.44 -6.06 5.94
C ARG A 180 -4.22 -5.19 6.93
N ASP A 181 -3.54 -4.40 7.74
CA ASP A 181 -4.16 -3.58 8.77
C ASP A 181 -5.08 -2.50 8.15
N VAL A 182 -4.66 -1.84 7.07
CA VAL A 182 -5.54 -0.92 6.31
C VAL A 182 -6.75 -1.67 5.76
N SER A 183 -6.56 -2.86 5.19
CA SER A 183 -7.66 -3.66 4.64
C SER A 183 -8.68 -4.07 5.71
N ALA A 184 -8.25 -4.34 6.94
CA ALA A 184 -9.14 -4.69 8.05
C ALA A 184 -10.13 -3.54 8.39
N ILE A 185 -9.71 -2.29 8.17
CA ILE A 185 -10.53 -1.09 8.44
C ILE A 185 -11.33 -0.68 7.20
N VAL A 186 -10.70 -0.74 6.03
CA VAL A 186 -11.31 -0.30 4.75
C VAL A 186 -12.41 -1.24 4.27
N THR A 187 -12.25 -2.55 4.45
CA THR A 187 -13.22 -3.53 3.92
C THR A 187 -14.63 -3.35 4.49
N PRO A 188 -14.84 -3.23 5.81
CA PRO A 188 -16.17 -2.93 6.36
C PRO A 188 -16.72 -1.59 5.84
N ALA A 189 -15.89 -0.55 5.76
CA ALA A 189 -16.31 0.77 5.27
C ALA A 189 -16.73 0.73 3.78
N CYS A 190 -16.08 -0.09 2.95
CA CYS A 190 -16.51 -0.32 1.58
C CYS A 190 -17.88 -1.01 1.51
N ALA A 191 -18.11 -2.02 2.37
CA ALA A 191 -19.40 -2.70 2.42
C ALA A 191 -20.52 -1.75 2.86
N GLU A 192 -20.29 -0.93 3.89
CA GLU A 192 -21.21 0.12 4.33
C GLU A 192 -21.49 1.14 3.22
N ALA A 193 -20.44 1.57 2.49
CA ALA A 193 -20.58 2.49 1.37
C ALA A 193 -21.46 1.91 0.25
N TRP A 194 -21.28 0.63 -0.09
CA TRP A 194 -22.06 -0.05 -1.12
C TRP A 194 -23.53 -0.24 -0.73
N ASN A 195 -23.80 -0.49 0.55
CA ASN A 195 -25.17 -0.65 1.06
C ASN A 195 -25.92 0.69 1.23
N SER A 196 -25.20 1.82 1.18
CA SER A 196 -25.80 3.16 1.25
C SER A 196 -26.37 3.57 -0.11
N ALA A 197 -27.50 4.28 -0.14
CA ALA A 197 -28.05 4.83 -1.38
C ALA A 197 -27.11 5.90 -2.01
N PRO A 198 -27.14 6.08 -3.34
CA PRO A 198 -26.42 7.17 -4.01
C PRO A 198 -26.80 8.56 -3.48
N LEU A 199 -25.87 9.49 -3.58
CA LEU A 199 -26.09 10.89 -3.17
C LEU A 199 -26.97 11.61 -4.19
N THR A 200 -28.00 12.31 -3.71
CA THR A 200 -28.93 13.06 -4.59
C THR A 200 -28.72 14.57 -4.53
N LYS A 201 -28.03 15.07 -3.50
CA LYS A 201 -27.79 16.51 -3.28
C LYS A 201 -26.34 16.77 -2.86
N GLY A 202 -25.86 17.98 -3.17
CA GLY A 202 -24.51 18.41 -2.79
C GLY A 202 -24.27 18.44 -1.27
N SER A 203 -25.30 18.72 -0.47
CA SER A 203 -25.25 18.65 1.00
C SER A 203 -24.84 17.27 1.51
N ASP A 204 -25.20 16.21 0.77
CA ASP A 204 -24.96 14.83 1.17
C ASP A 204 -23.50 14.39 0.87
N MET A 205 -22.73 15.23 0.16
CA MET A 205 -21.29 15.00 -0.07
C MET A 205 -20.45 15.24 1.18
N ASN A 206 -21.01 15.90 2.20
CA ASN A 206 -20.39 15.96 3.53
C ASN A 206 -20.57 14.62 4.24
N LEU A 207 -19.50 13.83 4.24
CA LEU A 207 -19.53 12.45 4.75
C LEU A 207 -19.55 12.38 6.28
N GLY A 208 -19.34 13.51 6.99
CA GLY A 208 -19.44 13.58 8.45
C GLY A 208 -18.59 12.52 9.15
N GLY A 209 -19.23 11.68 9.97
CA GLY A 209 -18.58 10.63 10.75
C GLY A 209 -18.24 9.34 10.00
N PHE A 210 -18.64 9.22 8.72
CA PHE A 210 -18.41 8.05 7.88
C PHE A 210 -16.94 7.93 7.47
N GLY A 211 -16.43 6.70 7.42
CA GLY A 211 -15.15 6.35 6.79
C GLY A 211 -14.14 5.66 7.71
N PRO A 212 -13.09 5.06 7.12
CA PRO A 212 -12.06 4.37 7.87
C PRO A 212 -11.23 5.36 8.71
N ARG A 213 -11.17 5.14 10.03
CA ARG A 213 -10.34 5.92 10.97
C ARG A 213 -9.01 5.21 11.25
N GLY A 214 -7.95 5.97 11.50
CA GLY A 214 -6.63 5.42 11.88
C GLY A 214 -5.77 4.91 10.71
N VAL A 215 -6.20 5.11 9.46
CA VAL A 215 -5.39 4.78 8.27
C VAL A 215 -4.09 5.59 8.25
N ASP A 216 -4.16 6.84 8.68
CA ASP A 216 -3.03 7.76 8.83
C ASP A 216 -1.92 7.21 9.74
N ILE A 217 -2.28 6.56 10.85
CA ILE A 217 -1.32 5.93 11.77
C ILE A 217 -0.58 4.79 11.06
N ILE A 218 -1.30 3.99 10.27
CA ILE A 218 -0.72 2.86 9.52
C ILE A 218 0.18 3.37 8.38
N VAL A 219 -0.23 4.42 7.68
CA VAL A 219 0.56 5.09 6.65
C VAL A 219 1.84 5.67 7.26
N ALA A 220 1.74 6.40 8.38
CA ALA A 220 2.89 6.97 9.08
C ALA A 220 3.89 5.89 9.56
N ARG A 221 3.42 4.68 9.88
CA ARG A 221 4.28 3.53 10.20
C ARG A 221 5.10 3.10 8.97
N MET A 222 4.46 3.00 7.79
CA MET A 222 5.17 2.70 6.54
C MET A 222 6.17 3.80 6.16
N GLU A 223 5.78 5.08 6.28
CA GLU A 223 6.67 6.20 6.00
C GLU A 223 7.91 6.22 6.90
N ARG A 224 7.75 5.92 8.20
CA ARG A 224 8.88 5.80 9.13
C ARG A 224 9.83 4.68 8.71
N ALA A 225 9.30 3.54 8.28
CA ALA A 225 10.11 2.44 7.78
C ALA A 225 10.89 2.84 6.52
N CYS A 226 10.24 3.54 5.58
CA CYS A 226 10.89 4.10 4.40
C CYS A 226 12.00 5.12 4.77
N ARG A 227 11.72 6.04 5.69
CA ARG A 227 12.72 7.02 6.18
C ARG A 227 13.93 6.32 6.81
N TYR A 228 13.72 5.21 7.51
CA TYR A 228 14.83 4.46 8.09
C TYR A 228 15.74 3.84 7.02
N ARG A 229 15.16 3.40 5.90
CA ARG A 229 15.90 2.82 4.76
C ARG A 229 16.76 3.85 4.03
N PHE A 230 16.31 5.10 3.97
CA PHE A 230 16.99 6.19 3.24
C PHE A 230 17.69 7.16 4.19
N GLY A 231 19.02 7.07 4.32
CA GLY A 231 19.83 8.03 5.08
C GLY A 231 21.18 7.47 5.49
N ILE A 232 21.97 8.17 6.32
CA ILE A 232 23.22 7.67 6.92
C ILE A 232 23.00 6.33 7.65
N ARG A 233 21.77 6.09 8.13
CA ARG A 233 21.35 4.85 8.80
C ARG A 233 21.46 3.58 7.94
N ARG A 234 21.67 3.70 6.62
CA ARG A 234 22.03 2.56 5.77
C ARG A 234 23.40 1.96 6.08
N LEU A 235 24.26 2.72 6.76
CA LEU A 235 25.52 2.22 7.32
C LEU A 235 25.30 1.47 8.64
N MET A 236 24.11 1.54 9.25
CA MET A 236 23.82 0.77 10.46
C MET A 236 23.63 -0.70 10.10
N TRP A 237 24.20 -1.56 10.95
CA TRP A 237 24.12 -3.00 10.81
C TRP A 237 22.66 -3.51 10.83
N SER A 238 22.31 -4.42 9.92
CA SER A 238 20.93 -4.90 9.70
C SER A 238 20.27 -5.46 10.97
N GLY A 239 21.05 -6.07 11.86
CA GLY A 239 20.59 -6.57 13.17
C GLY A 239 20.05 -5.46 14.07
N LEU A 240 20.74 -4.31 14.14
CA LEU A 240 20.29 -3.14 14.91
C LEU A 240 19.00 -2.55 14.35
N VAL A 241 18.88 -2.52 13.02
CA VAL A 241 17.66 -2.06 12.34
C VAL A 241 16.48 -2.93 12.73
N MET A 242 16.63 -4.25 12.61
CA MET A 242 15.55 -5.19 12.93
C MET A 242 15.20 -5.20 14.42
N ARG A 243 16.17 -4.99 15.31
CA ARG A 243 15.92 -4.86 16.74
C ARG A 243 15.13 -3.60 17.06
N ARG A 244 15.53 -2.44 16.55
CA ARG A 244 14.76 -1.19 16.71
C ARG A 244 13.35 -1.28 16.11
N LEU A 245 13.21 -1.90 14.94
CA LEU A 245 11.90 -2.08 14.33
C LEU A 245 10.99 -2.98 15.18
N ARG A 246 11.54 -4.03 15.81
CA ARG A 246 10.79 -4.86 16.77
C ARG A 246 10.39 -4.09 18.01
N GLU A 247 11.30 -3.33 18.60
CA GLU A 247 10.99 -2.44 19.75
C GLU A 247 9.84 -1.48 19.41
N TRP A 248 9.78 -0.96 18.18
CA TRP A 248 8.71 -0.07 17.73
C TRP A 248 7.36 -0.77 17.51
N GLN A 249 7.36 -2.04 17.13
CA GLN A 249 6.12 -2.81 17.03
C GLN A 249 5.42 -2.91 18.39
N HIS A 250 6.18 -2.92 19.50
CA HIS A 250 5.62 -2.90 20.85
C HIS A 250 5.20 -1.52 21.32
N MET A 251 5.83 -0.45 20.81
CA MET A 251 5.51 0.94 21.19
C MET A 251 4.33 1.55 20.46
N THR A 252 3.88 0.94 19.36
CA THR A 252 2.60 1.36 18.79
C THR A 252 1.55 0.74 19.68
N PRO A 253 0.88 1.49 20.58
CA PRO A 253 -0.19 0.91 21.37
C PRO A 253 -1.11 0.25 20.36
N SER A 254 -1.33 -1.05 20.51
CA SER A 254 -2.43 -1.72 19.86
C SER A 254 -3.65 -0.96 20.33
N GLN A 255 -4.04 0.06 19.56
CA GLN A 255 -5.24 0.83 19.79
C GLN A 255 -6.31 -0.24 20.01
N PRO A 256 -6.94 -0.29 21.19
CA PRO A 256 -7.91 -1.32 21.49
C PRO A 256 -9.04 -1.16 20.48
N GLN A 257 -8.95 -1.89 19.36
CA GLN A 257 -10.01 -1.96 18.35
C GLN A 257 -11.31 -2.49 18.96
N SER A 258 -11.24 -3.04 20.18
CA SER A 258 -12.38 -3.51 20.95
C SER A 258 -13.34 -2.40 21.35
N THR A 259 -12.93 -1.18 21.71
CA THR A 259 -13.90 -0.25 22.32
C THR A 259 -14.83 0.44 21.33
N ILE A 260 -14.39 0.75 20.11
CA ILE A 260 -15.23 1.45 19.12
C ILE A 260 -16.18 0.46 18.43
N GLY A 261 -15.71 -0.76 18.12
CA GLY A 261 -16.55 -1.82 17.58
C GLY A 261 -17.52 -2.41 18.62
N GLN A 262 -17.08 -2.60 19.88
CA GLN A 262 -17.98 -3.09 20.94
C GLN A 262 -19.02 -2.05 21.33
N LYS A 263 -18.70 -0.75 21.43
CA LYS A 263 -19.74 0.26 21.73
C LYS A 263 -20.82 0.28 20.66
N ALA A 264 -20.45 0.27 19.38
CA ALA A 264 -21.43 0.25 18.29
C ALA A 264 -22.26 -1.05 18.29
N ALA A 265 -21.65 -2.20 18.56
CA ALA A 265 -22.39 -3.46 18.68
C ALA A 265 -23.34 -3.48 19.89
N ILE A 266 -22.89 -2.99 21.05
CA ILE A 266 -23.70 -2.88 22.27
C ILE A 266 -24.85 -1.88 22.08
N GLU A 267 -24.64 -0.78 21.36
CA GLU A 267 -25.67 0.24 21.11
C GLU A 267 -26.69 -0.21 20.05
N VAL A 268 -26.28 -1.00 19.05
CA VAL A 268 -27.19 -1.63 18.08
C VAL A 268 -28.02 -2.72 18.75
N GLU A 269 -27.42 -3.55 19.61
CA GLU A 269 -28.13 -4.57 20.39
C GLU A 269 -29.11 -3.93 21.38
N ALA A 270 -28.74 -2.82 22.03
CA ALA A 270 -29.64 -2.06 22.90
C ALA A 270 -30.84 -1.44 22.16
N ARG A 271 -30.73 -1.14 20.85
CA ARG A 271 -31.86 -0.66 20.03
C ARG A 271 -32.73 -1.76 19.43
N THR A 272 -32.28 -3.02 19.42
CA THR A 272 -33.03 -4.14 18.82
C THR A 272 -33.76 -5.01 19.84
N VAL A 273 -33.66 -4.73 21.14
CA VAL A 273 -34.56 -5.33 22.13
C VAL A 273 -35.92 -4.63 22.03
N PRO A 274 -36.97 -5.26 21.48
CA PRO A 274 -38.31 -4.69 21.54
C PRO A 274 -38.67 -4.54 23.02
N ALA A 275 -39.11 -3.35 23.40
CA ALA A 275 -39.73 -3.11 24.70
C ALA A 275 -40.85 -4.13 24.89
N THR A 276 -40.55 -5.21 25.60
CA THR A 276 -41.53 -6.22 25.97
C THR A 276 -42.40 -5.52 26.98
N GLY A 277 -43.57 -5.09 26.50
CA GLY A 277 -44.55 -4.34 27.27
C GLY A 277 -44.77 -5.01 28.61
N HIS A 278 -44.32 -4.34 29.66
CA HIS A 278 -44.72 -4.65 31.02
C HIS A 278 -46.21 -4.34 31.07
N LYS A 279 -47.04 -5.38 30.90
CA LYS A 279 -48.48 -5.31 31.11
C LYS A 279 -48.69 -4.97 32.59
N ASN A 280 -48.96 -3.70 32.87
CA ASN A 280 -49.52 -3.27 34.14
C ASN A 280 -50.79 -4.08 34.37
N SER A 281 -50.77 -4.88 35.43
CA SER A 281 -51.92 -5.63 35.93
C SER A 281 -52.91 -4.59 36.46
N GLU A 282 -54.00 -4.35 35.72
CA GLU A 282 -55.13 -3.59 36.26
C GLU A 282 -55.69 -4.35 37.48
N PRO A 283 -55.86 -3.69 38.64
CA PRO A 283 -56.54 -4.30 39.76
C PRO A 283 -58.03 -4.44 39.44
N ASN A 284 -58.45 -5.70 39.37
CA ASN A 284 -59.82 -6.15 39.25
C ASN A 284 -60.63 -5.70 40.48
N HIS A 285 -61.31 -4.55 40.39
CA HIS A 285 -62.36 -4.19 41.35
C HIS A 285 -63.65 -4.93 40.96
N GLU A 286 -63.72 -6.18 41.39
CA GLU A 286 -64.95 -6.95 41.41
C GLU A 286 -65.94 -6.32 42.39
N ARG A 287 -67.16 -6.18 41.86
CA ARG A 287 -68.39 -5.81 42.52
C ARG A 287 -68.65 -6.78 43.66
N ASN A 288 -68.93 -6.27 44.86
CA ASN A 288 -69.81 -6.95 45.80
C ASN A 288 -70.96 -6.02 46.14
N ALA A 289 -72.13 -6.42 45.67
CA ALA A 289 -73.42 -5.96 46.14
C ALA A 289 -73.79 -6.76 47.39
N ALA A 290 -74.13 -6.06 48.46
CA ALA A 290 -75.12 -6.45 49.47
C ALA A 290 -75.49 -5.19 50.25
#